data_AF-A0A7V9PG52-F1
#
_entry.id   AF-A0A7V9PG52-F1
#
_cell.length_a   1.000
_cell.length_b   1.000
_cell.length_c   1.000
_cell.angle_alpha   90.00
_cell.angle_beta   90.00
_cell.angle_gamma   90.00
#
_symmetry.space_group_name_H-M   'P 1'
#
loop_
_entity.id
_entity.type
_entity.pdbx_description
1 polymer ?
#
loop_
_entity_poly.entity_id
_entity_poly.type
_entity_poly.pdbx_seq_one_letter_code
_entity_poly.pdbx_strand_id
1 'polypeptide(L)'
;AVGDWAREHGFRLTPDAPEVLDFYAERSPYFLAARFDATAARDRGQGVGQGTPVHLTIPTDEPWVPLRILGLGRTAVEEVEADVFLLTEDRPALLAGGPGLALERRERASELLLDDLRSDQGMGWVPEDMWFSHLSLDTRAEDLDYDLAVSTTPGTRPSLAMAGVPEGQSRPVDDDTGLPWVPMAAVTGAVVVFAAVVLARRDRAGARVAT
;
A
#
# COMPACT_ATOMS: atom_id res chain seq x y z
N ALA A 1 13.75 -10.12 18.12
CA ALA A 1 13.89 -9.23 19.31
C ALA A 1 12.69 -8.30 19.51
N VAL A 2 12.27 -7.55 18.48
CA VAL A 2 11.10 -6.64 18.57
C VAL A 2 9.81 -7.42 18.80
N GLY A 3 9.65 -8.57 18.14
CA GLY A 3 8.49 -9.45 18.35
C GLY A 3 8.37 -9.95 19.80
N ASP A 4 9.49 -10.29 20.43
CA ASP A 4 9.49 -10.74 21.83
C ASP A 4 9.15 -9.60 22.79
N TRP A 5 9.77 -8.43 22.59
CA TRP A 5 9.42 -7.21 23.32
C TRP A 5 7.93 -6.90 23.21
N ALA A 6 7.34 -6.97 22.01
CA ALA A 6 5.92 -6.70 21.81
C ALA A 6 5.04 -7.69 22.60
N ARG A 7 5.37 -8.99 22.61
CA ARG A 7 4.63 -9.97 23.41
C ARG A 7 4.74 -9.72 24.90
N GLU A 8 5.93 -9.43 25.40
CA GLU A 8 6.17 -9.08 26.81
C GLU A 8 5.35 -7.86 27.25
N HIS A 9 5.08 -6.94 26.31
CA HIS A 9 4.26 -5.74 26.53
C HIS A 9 2.76 -5.96 26.20
N GLY A 10 2.34 -7.22 26.02
CA GLY A 10 0.94 -7.60 25.89
C GLY A 10 0.34 -7.38 24.50
N PHE A 11 1.16 -7.21 23.46
CA PHE A 11 0.71 -7.20 22.07
C PHE A 11 0.49 -8.62 21.58
N ARG A 12 -0.62 -8.83 20.86
CA ARG A 12 -0.87 -10.09 20.17
C ARG A 12 -0.22 -10.04 18.81
N LEU A 13 0.56 -11.07 18.50
CA LEU A 13 1.29 -11.21 17.24
C LEU A 13 0.74 -12.42 16.49
N THR A 14 0.60 -12.29 15.17
CA THR A 14 0.36 -13.43 14.29
C THR A 14 1.61 -14.33 14.25
N PRO A 15 1.50 -15.59 13.81
CA PRO A 15 2.63 -16.53 13.79
C PRO A 15 3.85 -16.03 13.00
N ASP A 16 3.61 -15.31 11.92
CA ASP A 16 4.59 -14.74 10.98
C ASP A 16 5.15 -13.37 11.42
N ALA A 17 4.46 -12.66 12.33
CA ALA A 17 4.89 -11.34 12.78
C ALA A 17 6.32 -11.24 13.32
N PRO A 18 6.88 -12.21 14.08
CA PRO A 18 8.26 -12.10 14.53
C PRO A 18 9.27 -12.00 13.39
N GLU A 19 9.06 -12.77 12.33
CA GLU A 19 9.93 -12.78 11.16
C GLU A 19 9.89 -11.42 10.44
N VAL A 20 8.68 -10.92 10.19
CA VAL A 20 8.47 -9.61 9.55
C VAL A 20 9.01 -8.47 10.42
N LEU A 21 8.83 -8.54 11.75
CA LEU A 21 9.36 -7.54 12.67
C LEU A 21 10.89 -7.59 12.77
N ASP A 22 11.49 -8.77 12.73
CA ASP A 22 12.95 -8.90 12.73
C ASP A 22 13.54 -8.39 11.39
N PHE A 23 12.88 -8.64 10.25
CA PHE A 23 13.23 -8.04 8.95
C PHE A 23 13.24 -6.51 8.97
N TYR A 24 12.32 -5.87 9.69
CA TYR A 24 12.35 -4.42 9.90
C TYR A 24 13.39 -4.00 10.96
N ALA A 25 13.63 -4.81 11.99
CA ALA A 25 14.57 -4.53 13.08
C ALA A 25 16.02 -4.43 12.63
N GLU A 26 16.38 -5.13 11.57
CA GLU A 26 17.71 -5.04 10.97
C GLU A 26 17.94 -3.73 10.19
N ARG A 27 16.87 -3.04 9.79
CA ARG A 27 16.91 -1.91 8.85
C ARG A 27 16.44 -0.58 9.44
N SER A 28 15.70 -0.61 10.55
CA SER A 28 15.24 0.58 11.26
C SER A 28 15.68 0.52 12.71
N PRO A 29 16.27 1.60 13.27
CA PRO A 29 16.51 1.70 14.70
C PRO A 29 15.24 2.14 15.47
N TYR A 30 14.15 2.49 14.77
CA TYR A 30 12.95 3.06 15.35
C TYR A 30 11.78 2.06 15.28
N PHE A 31 11.16 1.83 16.43
CA PHE A 31 9.95 1.02 16.56
C PHE A 31 8.91 1.75 17.40
N LEU A 32 7.66 1.69 16.95
CA LEU A 32 6.50 2.15 17.70
C LEU A 32 5.46 1.04 17.71
N ALA A 33 4.95 0.72 18.89
CA ALA A 33 3.75 -0.08 19.03
C ALA A 33 2.66 0.80 19.63
N ALA A 34 1.52 0.88 18.93
CA ALA A 34 0.35 1.62 19.37
C ALA A 34 -0.81 0.64 19.58
N ARG A 35 -1.58 0.84 20.66
CA ARG A 35 -2.77 0.05 20.94
C ARG A 35 -3.96 0.99 21.10
N PHE A 36 -5.06 0.66 20.43
CA PHE A 36 -6.29 1.42 20.56
C PHE A 36 -6.89 1.27 21.97
N ASP A 37 -7.20 2.39 22.60
CA ASP A 37 -7.92 2.45 23.87
C ASP A 37 -9.35 2.93 23.63
N ALA A 38 -10.28 1.98 23.64
CA ALA A 38 -11.69 2.23 23.38
C ALA A 38 -12.41 2.98 24.53
N THR A 39 -11.84 3.00 25.74
CA THR A 39 -12.40 3.74 26.87
C THR A 39 -12.00 5.19 26.74
N ALA A 40 -10.70 5.45 26.57
CA ALA A 40 -10.19 6.81 26.36
C ALA A 40 -10.79 7.46 25.10
N ALA A 41 -11.05 6.69 24.05
CA ALA A 41 -11.74 7.19 22.86
C ALA A 41 -13.19 7.62 23.17
N ARG A 42 -13.94 6.82 23.94
CA ARG A 42 -15.30 7.18 24.37
C ARG A 42 -15.32 8.40 25.28
N ASP A 43 -14.38 8.51 26.21
CA ASP A 43 -14.28 9.64 27.13
C ASP A 43 -13.98 10.96 26.39
N ARG A 44 -13.26 10.89 25.26
CA ARG A 44 -13.05 12.02 24.33
C ARG A 44 -14.24 12.31 23.42
N GLY A 45 -15.30 11.49 23.47
CA GLY A 45 -16.42 11.58 22.54
C GLY A 45 -16.08 11.24 21.09
N GLN A 46 -15.02 10.44 20.86
CA GLN A 46 -14.61 10.07 19.50
C GLN A 46 -15.66 9.14 18.86
N GLY A 47 -16.23 9.60 17.76
CA GLY A 47 -17.24 8.89 16.99
C GLY A 47 -16.66 7.82 16.06
N VAL A 48 -17.54 6.97 15.53
CA VAL A 48 -17.17 6.02 14.46
C VAL A 48 -16.68 6.80 13.25
N GLY A 49 -15.55 6.40 12.69
CA GLY A 49 -14.89 7.09 11.58
C GLY A 49 -13.93 8.21 12.01
N GLN A 50 -13.87 8.56 13.30
CA GLN A 50 -12.85 9.49 13.80
C GLN A 50 -11.57 8.74 14.19
N GLY A 51 -10.42 9.24 13.73
CA GLY A 51 -9.10 8.72 14.08
C GLY A 51 -8.47 9.42 15.28
N THR A 52 -7.43 8.81 15.83
CA THR A 52 -6.46 9.51 16.69
C THR A 52 -5.16 9.60 15.88
N PRO A 53 -4.81 10.79 15.35
CA PRO A 53 -3.59 10.92 14.56
C PRO A 53 -2.38 10.65 15.47
N VAL A 54 -1.43 9.87 14.96
CA VAL A 54 -0.12 9.69 15.57
C VAL A 54 0.88 10.37 14.64
N HIS A 55 1.35 11.56 15.02
CA HIS A 55 2.38 12.26 14.28
C HIS A 55 3.75 11.81 14.81
N LEU A 56 4.58 11.24 13.94
CA LEU A 56 5.96 10.87 14.23
C LEU A 56 6.88 11.60 13.29
N THR A 57 7.95 12.18 13.82
CA THR A 57 9.07 12.69 13.03
C THR A 57 10.22 11.70 13.19
N ILE A 58 10.51 10.95 12.14
CA ILE A 58 11.59 9.97 12.11
C ILE A 58 12.63 10.48 11.12
N PRO A 59 13.90 10.67 11.53
CA PRO A 59 14.96 10.98 10.58
C PRO A 59 15.24 9.74 9.72
N THR A 60 15.15 9.91 8.41
CA THR A 60 15.46 8.86 7.42
C THR A 60 16.39 9.46 6.38
N ASP A 61 17.42 8.74 5.96
CA ASP A 61 18.31 9.20 4.88
C ASP A 61 17.56 9.26 3.54
N GLU A 62 16.72 8.26 3.27
CA GLU A 62 15.84 8.18 2.11
C GLU A 62 14.47 7.59 2.51
N PRO A 63 13.36 8.10 1.93
CA PRO A 63 12.04 7.55 2.18
C PRO A 63 11.89 6.13 1.63
N TRP A 64 10.99 5.37 2.24
CA TRP A 64 10.66 4.01 1.83
C TRP A 64 9.23 3.66 2.24
N VAL A 65 8.61 2.70 1.56
CA VAL A 65 7.25 2.22 1.87
C VAL A 65 7.33 0.75 2.29
N PRO A 66 6.88 0.39 3.51
CA PRO A 66 6.83 -0.99 3.95
C PRO A 66 5.69 -1.73 3.23
N LEU A 67 5.99 -2.37 2.11
CA LEU A 67 4.98 -3.13 1.36
C LEU A 67 4.85 -4.54 1.94
N ARG A 68 5.97 -5.17 2.33
CA ARG A 68 5.99 -6.52 2.89
C ARG A 68 5.05 -6.70 4.09
N ILE A 69 4.90 -5.68 4.93
CA ILE A 69 4.00 -5.71 6.09
C ILE A 69 2.53 -5.98 5.70
N LEU A 70 2.13 -5.68 4.47
CA LEU A 70 0.75 -5.88 4.00
C LEU A 70 0.38 -7.37 3.90
N GLY A 71 1.37 -8.25 3.72
CA GLY A 71 1.20 -9.71 3.75
C GLY A 71 1.03 -10.27 5.16
N LEU A 72 1.25 -9.47 6.21
CA LEU A 72 1.25 -9.95 7.59
C LEU A 72 -0.11 -10.54 8.00
N GLY A 73 -0.08 -11.75 8.54
CA GLY A 73 -1.25 -12.47 9.02
C GLY A 73 -2.10 -13.08 7.90
N ARG A 74 -1.67 -12.98 6.65
CA ARG A 74 -2.34 -13.59 5.48
C ARG A 74 -1.81 -14.98 5.19
N THR A 75 -2.59 -15.76 4.44
CA THR A 75 -2.09 -17.03 3.90
C THR A 75 -1.26 -16.80 2.64
N ALA A 76 -0.34 -17.71 2.32
CA ALA A 76 0.59 -17.59 1.19
C ALA A 76 -0.10 -17.21 -0.15
N VAL A 77 -1.27 -17.78 -0.42
CA VAL A 77 -2.01 -17.60 -1.69
C VAL A 77 -3.05 -16.48 -1.64
N GLU A 78 -3.15 -15.77 -0.52
CA GLU A 78 -4.09 -14.66 -0.37
C GLU A 78 -3.58 -13.44 -1.14
N GLU A 79 -4.45 -12.81 -1.93
CA GLU A 79 -4.10 -11.63 -2.71
C GLU A 79 -3.92 -10.41 -1.81
N VAL A 80 -2.91 -9.59 -2.14
CA VAL A 80 -2.60 -8.31 -1.54
C VAL A 80 -2.78 -7.22 -2.58
N GLU A 81 -3.88 -6.50 -2.43
CA GLU A 81 -4.23 -5.33 -3.24
C GLU A 81 -4.03 -4.05 -2.42
N ALA A 82 -3.27 -3.10 -2.96
CA ALA A 82 -3.09 -1.79 -2.34
C ALA A 82 -2.73 -0.70 -3.37
N ASP A 83 -3.07 0.55 -3.04
CA ASP A 83 -2.59 1.72 -3.76
C ASP A 83 -1.54 2.46 -2.92
N VAL A 84 -0.45 2.87 -3.57
CA VAL A 84 0.61 3.68 -2.98
C VAL A 84 0.60 5.06 -3.64
N PHE A 85 0.40 6.09 -2.84
CA PHE A 85 0.45 7.48 -3.28
C PHE A 85 1.66 8.17 -2.67
N LEU A 86 2.53 8.71 -3.52
CA LEU A 86 3.74 9.43 -3.11
C LEU A 86 3.63 10.88 -3.55
N LEU A 87 3.88 11.79 -2.60
CA LEU A 87 4.10 13.21 -2.86
C LEU A 87 5.53 13.56 -2.49
N THR A 88 6.33 13.95 -3.47
CA THR A 88 7.74 14.34 -3.31
C THR A 88 7.96 15.72 -3.93
N GLU A 89 9.06 16.40 -3.61
CA GLU A 89 9.34 17.73 -4.17
C GLU A 89 9.56 17.67 -5.69
N ASP A 90 10.34 16.68 -6.12
CA ASP A 90 10.64 16.37 -7.51
C ASP A 90 10.38 14.90 -7.84
N ARG A 91 10.49 14.56 -9.13
CA ARG A 91 10.33 13.19 -9.63
C ARG A 91 11.30 12.24 -8.89
N PRO A 92 10.80 11.27 -8.12
CA PRO A 92 11.65 10.33 -7.43
C PRO A 92 12.13 9.22 -8.35
N ALA A 93 13.28 8.64 -8.04
CA ALA A 93 13.66 7.32 -8.53
C ALA A 93 13.06 6.25 -7.61
N LEU A 94 12.53 5.18 -8.18
CA LEU A 94 11.82 4.12 -7.45
C LEU A 94 12.48 2.77 -7.72
N LEU A 95 12.64 1.96 -6.67
CA LEU A 95 13.20 0.62 -6.75
C LEU A 95 12.39 -0.34 -5.88
N ALA A 96 12.04 -1.48 -6.45
CA ALA A 96 11.34 -2.54 -5.75
C ALA A 96 11.93 -3.90 -6.12
N GLY A 97 11.46 -4.94 -5.44
CA GLY A 97 11.64 -6.33 -5.87
C GLY A 97 10.40 -6.87 -6.57
N GLY A 98 10.45 -8.18 -6.82
CA GLY A 98 9.29 -9.03 -7.04
C GLY A 98 8.24 -8.59 -8.08
N PRO A 99 7.13 -9.34 -8.16
CA PRO A 99 6.01 -9.04 -9.06
C PRO A 99 4.98 -8.12 -8.38
N GLY A 100 4.04 -7.59 -9.19
CA GLY A 100 2.78 -7.03 -8.71
C GLY A 100 2.74 -5.52 -8.48
N LEU A 101 3.89 -4.85 -8.39
CA LEU A 101 3.92 -3.40 -8.30
C LEU A 101 4.01 -2.76 -9.70
N ALA A 102 3.00 -1.95 -10.04
CA ALA A 102 2.90 -1.20 -11.29
C ALA A 102 2.77 0.30 -11.02
N LEU A 103 3.42 1.10 -11.86
CA LEU A 103 3.32 2.55 -11.80
C LEU A 103 2.17 3.02 -12.71
N GLU A 104 1.15 3.62 -12.11
CA GLU A 104 -0.07 4.04 -12.80
C GLU A 104 -0.02 5.51 -13.23
N ARG A 105 0.51 6.37 -12.36
CA ARG A 105 0.70 7.80 -12.66
C ARG A 105 2.01 8.33 -12.12
N ARG A 106 2.53 9.30 -12.83
CA ARG A 106 3.78 9.97 -12.53
C ARG A 106 3.77 11.35 -13.20
N GLU A 107 3.38 12.36 -12.43
CA GLU A 107 3.12 13.71 -12.95
C GLU A 107 3.29 14.77 -11.86
N ARG A 108 3.19 16.06 -12.23
CA ARG A 108 3.04 17.11 -11.21
C ARG A 108 1.67 16.99 -10.56
N ALA A 109 1.62 17.11 -9.24
CA ALA A 109 0.38 17.10 -8.50
C ALA A 109 -0.51 18.27 -8.95
N SER A 110 -1.82 18.04 -9.05
CA SER A 110 -2.75 19.10 -9.44
C SER A 110 -2.98 20.07 -8.28
N GLU A 111 -3.26 21.33 -8.60
CA GLU A 111 -3.65 22.35 -7.59
C GLU A 111 -4.84 21.86 -6.76
N LEU A 112 -5.85 21.26 -7.41
CA LEU A 112 -7.03 20.72 -6.74
C LEU A 112 -6.68 19.65 -5.70
N LEU A 113 -5.77 18.73 -6.01
CA LEU A 113 -5.33 17.70 -5.07
C LEU A 113 -4.59 18.32 -3.88
N LEU A 114 -3.67 19.24 -4.13
CA LEU A 114 -2.88 19.86 -3.07
C LEU A 114 -3.72 20.78 -2.19
N ASP A 115 -4.69 21.50 -2.76
CA ASP A 115 -5.64 22.32 -2.00
C ASP A 115 -6.58 21.48 -1.13
N ASP A 116 -7.08 20.36 -1.66
CA ASP A 116 -7.91 19.42 -0.91
C ASP A 116 -7.14 18.87 0.30
N LEU A 117 -5.92 18.36 0.08
CA LEU A 117 -5.04 17.89 1.15
C LEU A 117 -4.72 18.99 2.17
N ARG A 118 -4.45 20.23 1.75
CA ARG A 118 -4.21 21.35 2.67
C ARG A 118 -5.45 21.71 3.50
N SER A 119 -6.65 21.44 3.00
CA SER A 119 -7.89 21.75 3.69
C SER A 119 -8.19 20.80 4.86
N ASP A 120 -7.54 19.63 4.89
CA ASP A 120 -7.66 18.66 5.97
C ASP A 120 -7.09 19.18 7.30
N GLN A 121 -7.68 18.73 8.40
CA GLN A 121 -7.29 19.16 9.74
C GLN A 121 -5.82 18.80 10.03
N GLY A 122 -5.01 19.83 10.25
CA GLY A 122 -3.58 19.66 10.55
C GLY A 122 -2.70 19.42 9.32
N MET A 123 -3.23 19.58 8.11
CA MET A 123 -2.51 19.34 6.85
C MET A 123 -2.12 20.62 6.10
N GLY A 124 -2.29 21.80 6.71
CA GLY A 124 -1.88 23.09 6.11
C GLY A 124 -0.37 23.25 5.85
N TRP A 125 0.45 22.25 6.20
CA TRP A 125 1.88 22.20 5.92
C TRP A 125 2.21 21.63 4.52
N VAL A 126 1.24 21.05 3.81
CA VAL A 126 1.44 20.47 2.47
C VAL A 126 1.88 21.55 1.46
N PRO A 127 3.05 21.41 0.79
CA PRO A 127 3.59 22.40 -0.15
C PRO A 127 2.68 22.75 -1.34
N GLU A 128 2.88 23.94 -1.91
CA GLU A 128 2.12 24.44 -3.07
C GLU A 128 2.34 23.64 -4.35
N ASP A 129 3.55 23.10 -4.52
CA ASP A 129 3.94 22.31 -5.68
C ASP A 129 4.63 21.01 -5.25
N MET A 130 4.20 19.90 -5.83
CA MET A 130 4.78 18.57 -5.58
C MET A 130 4.73 17.70 -6.84
N TRP A 131 5.56 16.67 -6.85
CA TRP A 131 5.48 15.55 -7.77
C TRP A 131 4.58 14.46 -7.17
N PHE A 132 3.65 13.94 -7.97
CA PHE A 132 2.75 12.87 -7.61
C PHE A 132 3.13 11.58 -8.33
N SER A 133 3.29 10.49 -7.56
CA SER A 133 3.36 9.13 -8.10
C SER A 133 2.24 8.28 -7.50
N HIS A 134 1.54 7.53 -8.35
CA HIS A 134 0.55 6.52 -7.95
C HIS A 134 1.02 5.17 -8.45
N LEU A 135 1.12 4.21 -7.53
CA LEU A 135 1.43 2.81 -7.84
C LEU A 135 0.28 1.92 -7.38
N SER A 136 -0.03 0.91 -8.18
CA SER A 136 -0.89 -0.20 -7.82
C SER A 136 -0.05 -1.40 -7.39
N LEU A 137 -0.47 -2.10 -6.35
CA LEU A 137 0.08 -3.36 -5.90
C LEU A 137 -1.01 -4.42 -6.02
N ASP A 138 -0.72 -5.48 -6.77
CA ASP A 138 -1.55 -6.68 -6.89
C ASP A 138 -0.64 -7.91 -6.96
N THR A 139 -0.55 -8.64 -5.85
CA THR A 139 0.26 -9.86 -5.78
C THR A 139 -0.16 -10.75 -4.62
N ARG A 140 0.27 -12.02 -4.63
CA ARG A 140 0.02 -12.95 -3.53
C ARG A 140 0.91 -12.61 -2.34
N ALA A 141 0.43 -12.86 -1.13
CA ALA A 141 1.19 -12.57 0.09
C ALA A 141 2.57 -13.25 0.13
N GLU A 142 2.73 -14.44 -0.46
CA GLU A 142 4.03 -15.13 -0.53
C GLU A 142 5.03 -14.48 -1.49
N ASP A 143 4.55 -13.73 -2.48
CA ASP A 143 5.38 -13.05 -3.49
C ASP A 143 5.72 -11.60 -3.06
N LEU A 144 5.10 -11.10 -1.97
CA LEU A 144 5.33 -9.76 -1.42
C LEU A 144 6.40 -9.78 -0.33
N ASP A 145 7.63 -10.08 -0.73
CA ASP A 145 8.79 -10.20 0.16
C ASP A 145 9.70 -8.96 0.19
N TYR A 146 9.30 -7.91 -0.53
CA TYR A 146 10.05 -6.68 -0.75
C TYR A 146 9.31 -5.41 -0.29
N ASP A 147 10.05 -4.31 -0.19
CA ASP A 147 9.54 -2.97 0.05
C ASP A 147 9.82 -2.04 -1.14
N LEU A 148 9.26 -0.84 -1.14
CA LEU A 148 9.54 0.19 -2.14
C LEU A 148 10.56 1.18 -1.58
N ALA A 149 11.76 1.22 -2.18
CA ALA A 149 12.75 2.25 -1.90
C ALA A 149 12.56 3.46 -2.83
N VAL A 150 12.71 4.65 -2.26
CA VAL A 150 12.48 5.92 -2.94
C VAL A 150 13.69 6.82 -2.77
N SER A 151 14.28 7.26 -3.88
CA SER A 151 15.29 8.33 -3.87
C SER A 151 14.65 9.62 -4.36
N THR A 152 14.65 10.65 -3.52
CA THR A 152 14.19 12.01 -3.84
C THR A 152 15.33 12.91 -4.31
N THR A 153 16.57 12.44 -4.23
CA THR A 153 17.75 13.21 -4.68
C THR A 153 18.03 12.93 -6.15
N PRO A 154 18.01 13.94 -7.04
CA PRO A 154 18.27 13.74 -8.46
C PRO A 154 19.60 13.02 -8.72
N GLY A 155 19.55 11.97 -9.55
CA GLY A 155 20.73 11.18 -9.93
C GLY A 155 21.21 10.16 -8.88
N THR A 156 20.55 10.07 -7.73
CA THR A 156 20.86 9.07 -6.69
C THR A 156 19.99 7.82 -6.88
N ARG A 157 20.60 6.63 -6.81
CA ARG A 157 19.88 5.37 -6.89
C ARG A 157 19.23 5.05 -5.54
N PRO A 158 17.97 4.57 -5.52
CA PRO A 158 17.35 4.13 -4.27
C PRO A 158 18.12 3.00 -3.61
N SER A 159 18.09 2.95 -2.29
CA SER A 159 18.76 1.92 -1.49
C SER A 159 18.17 0.51 -1.67
N LEU A 160 19.03 -0.45 -2.05
CA LEU A 160 18.70 -1.89 -2.06
C LEU A 160 18.31 -2.41 -0.67
N ALA A 161 19.00 -1.94 0.38
CA ALA A 161 18.69 -2.33 1.74
C ALA A 161 17.28 -1.87 2.14
N MET A 162 16.88 -0.65 1.76
CA MET A 162 15.53 -0.14 2.03
C MET A 162 14.46 -0.89 1.23
N ALA A 163 14.76 -1.30 -0.01
CA ALA A 163 13.87 -2.16 -0.79
C ALA A 163 13.79 -3.59 -0.24
N GLY A 164 14.71 -3.98 0.64
CA GLY A 164 14.72 -5.30 1.26
C GLY A 164 15.08 -6.44 0.30
N VAL A 165 15.77 -6.14 -0.81
CA VAL A 165 16.08 -7.12 -1.86
C VAL A 165 17.54 -7.10 -2.28
N PRO A 166 18.11 -8.26 -2.70
CA PRO A 166 19.44 -8.31 -3.28
C PRO A 166 19.44 -7.67 -4.68
N GLU A 167 20.62 -7.20 -5.12
CA GLU A 167 20.79 -6.49 -6.40
C GLU A 167 20.17 -7.25 -7.60
N GLY A 168 20.40 -8.56 -7.70
CA GLY A 168 19.91 -9.39 -8.80
C GLY A 168 18.38 -9.62 -8.83
N GLN A 169 17.65 -9.22 -7.79
CA GLN A 169 16.19 -9.30 -7.71
C GLN A 169 15.53 -7.92 -7.72
N SER A 170 16.33 -6.85 -7.63
CA SER A 170 15.83 -5.49 -7.70
C SER A 170 15.50 -5.07 -9.12
N ARG A 171 14.45 -4.28 -9.28
CA ARG A 171 14.07 -3.65 -10.54
C ARG A 171 13.69 -2.19 -10.31
N PRO A 172 14.11 -1.26 -11.19
CA PRO A 172 13.52 0.07 -11.23
C PRO A 172 12.01 -0.03 -11.42
N VAL A 173 11.27 0.80 -10.70
CA VAL A 173 9.82 0.95 -10.91
C VAL A 173 9.64 2.17 -11.79
N ASP A 174 9.63 1.93 -13.09
CA ASP A 174 9.47 2.96 -14.10
C ASP A 174 8.17 2.79 -14.87
N ASP A 175 7.92 3.73 -15.78
CA ASP A 175 6.85 3.66 -16.77
C ASP A 175 7.21 2.55 -17.77
N ASP A 176 7.23 1.29 -17.33
CA ASP A 176 7.49 0.16 -18.20
C ASP A 176 6.21 -0.08 -19.01
N THR A 177 6.07 0.70 -20.09
CA THR A 177 5.05 0.51 -21.11
C THR A 177 5.30 -0.82 -21.81
N GLY A 178 4.86 -1.91 -21.19
CA GLY A 178 4.77 -3.24 -21.78
C GLY A 178 3.43 -3.55 -22.44
N LEU A 179 2.42 -2.68 -22.28
CA LEU A 179 1.19 -2.72 -23.07
C LEU A 179 0.85 -1.31 -23.59
N PRO A 180 0.46 -1.17 -24.87
CA PRO A 180 -0.09 0.08 -25.36
C PRO A 180 -1.40 0.34 -24.62
N TRP A 181 -1.40 1.36 -23.76
CA TRP A 181 -2.61 2.04 -23.34
C TRP A 181 -3.42 2.35 -24.61
N VAL A 182 -4.54 1.67 -24.79
CA VAL A 182 -5.50 2.05 -25.82
C VAL A 182 -6.23 3.25 -25.23
N PRO A 183 -6.07 4.48 -25.75
CA PRO A 183 -6.85 5.58 -25.25
C PRO A 183 -8.33 5.23 -25.48
N MET A 184 -9.10 5.08 -24.41
CA MET A 184 -10.56 5.18 -24.51
C MET A 184 -10.85 6.61 -24.96
N ALA A 185 -10.87 6.80 -26.28
CA ALA A 185 -11.44 7.97 -26.88
C ALA A 185 -12.88 8.11 -26.35
N ALA A 186 -13.17 9.31 -25.85
CA ALA A 186 -14.45 9.76 -25.36
C ALA A 186 -15.65 9.04 -25.99
N VAL A 187 -16.33 8.19 -25.21
CA VAL A 187 -17.74 7.89 -25.48
C VAL A 187 -18.54 9.05 -24.88
N THR A 188 -18.54 10.17 -25.59
CA THR A 188 -19.63 11.13 -25.49
C THR A 188 -20.90 10.43 -25.99
N GLY A 189 -21.78 10.07 -25.04
CA GLY A 189 -23.20 9.86 -25.28
C GLY A 189 -23.61 8.57 -26.00
N ALA A 190 -23.69 7.47 -25.27
CA ALA A 190 -24.73 6.46 -25.51
C ALA A 190 -25.01 5.71 -24.20
N VAL A 191 -26.24 5.83 -23.71
CA VAL A 191 -26.78 4.96 -22.67
C VAL A 191 -26.70 3.52 -23.19
N VAL A 192 -25.85 2.69 -22.58
CA VAL A 192 -25.90 1.25 -22.74
C VAL A 192 -26.00 0.64 -21.35
N VAL A 193 -27.24 0.32 -20.98
CA VAL A 193 -27.56 -0.58 -19.87
C VAL A 193 -27.11 -1.98 -20.28
N PHE A 194 -26.15 -2.57 -19.58
CA PHE A 194 -25.95 -4.02 -19.61
C PHE A 194 -26.35 -4.62 -18.27
N ALA A 195 -27.55 -5.19 -18.23
CA ALA A 195 -27.97 -6.16 -17.24
C ALA A 195 -27.30 -7.49 -17.56
N ALA A 196 -26.42 -7.98 -16.68
CA ALA A 196 -25.92 -9.35 -16.75
C ALA A 196 -26.90 -10.27 -16.00
N VAL A 197 -27.80 -10.92 -16.73
CA VAL A 197 -28.59 -12.05 -16.24
C VAL A 197 -27.67 -13.27 -16.18
N VAL A 198 -27.31 -13.70 -14.97
CA VAL A 198 -26.65 -15.00 -14.75
C VAL A 198 -27.73 -16.09 -14.75
N LEU A 199 -27.85 -16.80 -15.87
CA LEU A 199 -28.61 -18.05 -15.96
C LEU A 199 -27.78 -19.19 -15.35
N ALA A 200 -27.97 -19.42 -14.05
CA ALA A 200 -27.46 -20.62 -13.39
C ALA A 200 -28.27 -21.84 -13.85
N ARG A 201 -27.65 -22.71 -14.66
CA ARG A 201 -28.10 -24.08 -14.89
C ARG A 201 -28.02 -24.85 -13.56
N ARG A 202 -29.18 -25.25 -13.05
CA ARG A 202 -29.27 -26.28 -12.01
C ARG A 202 -29.49 -27.63 -12.68
N ASP A 203 -28.45 -28.46 -12.70
CA ASP A 203 -28.60 -29.89 -12.87
C ASP A 203 -29.41 -30.44 -11.69
N ARG A 204 -30.62 -30.91 -11.98
CA ARG A 204 -31.35 -31.81 -11.08
C ARG A 204 -31.22 -33.22 -11.64
N ALA A 205 -30.30 -33.95 -11.03
CA ALA A 205 -30.30 -35.40 -11.00
C ALA A 205 -31.69 -35.90 -10.59
N GLY A 206 -32.15 -36.94 -11.28
CA GLY A 206 -33.50 -37.46 -11.15
C GLY A 206 -33.82 -38.11 -9.81
N ALA A 207 -35.10 -38.08 -9.48
CA ALA A 207 -35.77 -39.15 -8.76
C ALA A 207 -37.23 -39.17 -9.21
N ARG A 208 -37.60 -40.19 -10.00
CA ARG A 208 -38.98 -40.61 -10.21
C ARG A 208 -39.38 -41.58 -9.08
N VAL A 209 -40.69 -41.61 -8.83
CA VAL A 209 -41.52 -42.66 -8.19
C VAL A 209 -41.64 -42.61 -6.66
N ALA A 210 -42.83 -42.28 -6.15
CA ALA A 210 -43.83 -43.28 -5.76
C ALA A 210 -45.19 -42.65 -5.47
N THR A 211 -46.22 -43.35 -5.95
CA THR A 211 -47.63 -43.31 -5.53
C THR A 211 -47.77 -43.70 -4.07
#